data_AF-A0A7X7G6U3-F1
#
_entry.id   AF-A0A7X7G6U3-F1
#
_cell.length_a   1.000
_cell.length_b   1.000
_cell.length_c   1.000
_cell.angle_alpha   90.00
_cell.angle_beta   90.00
_cell.angle_gamma   90.00
#
_symmetry.space_group_name_H-M   'P 1'
#
loop_
_entity.id
_entity.type
_entity.pdbx_description
1 polymer ?
#
loop_
_entity_poly.entity_id
_entity_poly.type
_entity_poly.pdbx_seq_one_letter_code
_entity_poly.pdbx_strand_id
1 'polypeptide(L)'
;VIVPNMKAAIMVAVLFRALDAFRIFDNVFIMTAGANNTEVLSLLAYRQSIQRLEIGLGSAISVLLFLCVVALAFTAIKVFKVDLAGARGER
;
A
#
# COMPACT_ATOMS: atom_id res chain seq x y z
N VAL A 1 4.31 4.17 30.46
CA VAL A 1 3.47 2.96 30.65
C VAL A 1 2.46 2.69 29.54
N ILE A 2 2.00 3.69 28.77
CA ILE A 2 0.90 3.53 27.80
C ILE A 2 1.36 2.86 26.47
N VAL A 3 2.53 3.25 25.95
CA VAL A 3 3.06 2.78 24.65
C VAL A 3 3.25 1.24 24.56
N PRO A 4 3.77 0.54 25.58
CA PRO A 4 3.92 -0.92 25.53
C PRO A 4 2.59 -1.68 25.46
N ASN A 5 1.51 -1.14 26.05
CA ASN A 5 0.19 -1.79 26.04
C ASN A 5 -0.49 -1.64 24.67
N MET A 6 -0.23 -0.55 23.94
CA MET A 6 -0.78 -0.33 22.60
C MET A 6 0.06 -0.94 21.46
N LYS A 7 1.14 -1.66 21.78
CA LYS A 7 2.08 -2.20 20.77
C LYS A 7 1.40 -3.02 19.67
N ALA A 8 0.38 -3.80 20.02
CA ALA A 8 -0.37 -4.62 19.06
C ALA A 8 -1.22 -3.74 18.11
N ALA A 9 -1.93 -2.75 18.65
CA ALA A 9 -2.73 -1.82 17.87
C ALA A 9 -1.87 -0.94 16.93
N ILE A 10 -0.73 -0.43 17.43
CA ILE A 10 0.21 0.37 16.65
C ILE A 10 0.78 -0.44 15.50
N MET A 11 1.11 -1.71 15.75
CA MET A 11 1.66 -2.60 14.74
C MET A 11 0.67 -2.90 13.59
N VAL A 12 -0.60 -3.14 13.94
CA VAL A 12 -1.67 -3.30 12.94
C VAL A 12 -1.88 -1.99 12.16
N ALA A 13 -1.91 -0.85 12.85
CA ALA A 13 -2.06 0.47 12.22
C ALA A 13 -0.91 0.77 11.24
N VAL A 14 0.33 0.48 11.62
CA VAL A 14 1.50 0.68 10.76
C VAL A 14 1.43 -0.21 9.51
N LEU A 15 1.00 -1.47 9.66
CA LEU A 15 0.84 -2.37 8.52
C LEU A 15 -0.18 -1.82 7.52
N PHE A 16 -1.38 -1.48 7.97
CA PHE A 16 -2.42 -0.95 7.08
C PHE A 16 -1.99 0.38 6.45
N ARG A 17 -1.34 1.26 7.22
CA ARG A 17 -0.89 2.55 6.72
C ARG A 17 0.24 2.42 5.69
N ALA A 18 1.15 1.46 5.86
CA ALA A 18 2.20 1.19 4.88
C ALA A 18 1.62 0.64 3.57
N LEU A 19 0.63 -0.27 3.66
CA LEU A 19 -0.05 -0.82 2.48
C LEU A 19 -0.85 0.26 1.72
N ASP A 20 -1.55 1.12 2.45
CA ASP A 20 -2.28 2.27 1.90
C ASP A 20 -1.34 3.26 1.21
N ALA A 21 -0.23 3.62 1.88
CA ALA A 21 0.77 4.52 1.32
C ALA A 21 1.44 3.98 0.05
N PHE A 22 1.68 2.67 -0.05
CA PHE A 22 2.27 2.06 -1.26
C PHE A 22 1.32 2.12 -2.46
N ARG A 23 0.01 2.09 -2.22
CA ARG A 23 -1.02 2.17 -3.27
C ARG A 23 -1.47 3.59 -3.57
N ILE A 24 -0.87 4.60 -2.95
CA ILE A 24 -1.31 5.99 -3.07
C ILE A 24 -1.38 6.43 -4.53
N PHE A 25 -2.56 6.88 -4.95
CA PHE A 25 -2.82 7.34 -6.30
C PHE A 25 -3.34 8.77 -6.27
N ASP A 26 -4.41 9.01 -5.52
CA ASP A 26 -5.16 10.27 -5.52
C ASP A 26 -4.29 11.46 -5.16
N ASN A 27 -3.49 11.36 -4.09
CA ASN A 27 -2.67 12.46 -3.62
C ASN A 27 -1.60 12.86 -4.64
N VAL A 28 -0.93 11.89 -5.25
CA VAL A 28 0.13 12.14 -6.24
C VAL A 28 -0.47 12.71 -7.52
N PHE A 29 -1.61 12.17 -7.95
CA PHE A 29 -2.34 12.63 -9.12
C PHE A 29 -2.79 14.08 -8.98
N ILE A 30 -3.39 14.45 -7.85
CA ILE A 30 -3.93 15.80 -7.61
C ILE A 30 -2.80 16.83 -7.44
N MET A 31 -1.77 16.51 -6.65
CA MET A 31 -0.76 17.52 -6.29
C MET A 31 0.28 17.75 -7.38
N THR A 32 0.70 16.69 -8.06
CA THR A 32 1.85 16.76 -8.98
C THR A 32 1.59 16.15 -10.34
N ALA A 33 0.53 15.34 -10.47
CA ALA A 33 0.25 14.52 -11.64
C ALA A 33 1.47 13.69 -12.13
N GLY A 34 2.45 13.41 -11.27
CA GLY A 34 3.71 12.72 -11.61
C GLY A 34 4.83 13.61 -12.17
N ALA A 35 4.74 14.94 -12.04
CA ALA A 35 5.79 15.87 -12.47
C ALA A 35 7.02 15.81 -11.55
N ASN A 36 8.23 16.07 -12.10
CA ASN A 36 9.50 16.01 -11.36
C ASN A 36 9.84 14.62 -10.77
N ASN A 37 9.57 13.54 -11.52
CA ASN A 37 9.85 12.15 -11.09
C ASN A 37 9.11 11.72 -9.81
N THR A 38 7.96 12.32 -9.50
CA THR A 38 7.09 11.90 -8.39
C THR A 38 6.10 10.80 -8.80
N GLU A 39 6.28 10.19 -9.97
CA GLU A 39 5.38 9.17 -10.48
C GLU A 39 5.45 7.88 -9.67
N VAL A 40 4.28 7.42 -9.23
CA VAL A 40 4.10 6.19 -8.46
C VAL A 40 3.55 5.08 -9.35
N LEU A 41 3.77 3.81 -8.95
CA LEU A 41 3.33 2.64 -9.71
C LEU A 41 1.82 2.67 -10.01
N SER A 42 1.00 3.09 -9.04
CA SER A 42 -0.44 3.25 -9.22
C SER A 42 -0.80 4.27 -10.30
N LEU A 43 -0.02 5.36 -10.40
CA LEU A 43 -0.21 6.39 -11.41
C LEU A 43 0.19 5.87 -12.80
N LEU A 44 1.30 5.13 -12.88
CA LEU A 44 1.75 4.52 -14.14
C LEU A 44 0.71 3.53 -14.69
N ALA A 45 0.11 2.69 -13.84
CA ALA A 45 -0.97 1.78 -14.23
C ALA A 45 -2.17 2.54 -14.82
N TYR A 46 -2.56 3.65 -14.18
CA TYR A 46 -3.64 4.50 -14.65
C TYR A 46 -3.32 5.14 -16.01
N ARG A 47 -2.11 5.70 -16.18
CA ARG A 47 -1.69 6.30 -17.46
C ARG A 47 -1.71 5.28 -18.59
N GLN A 48 -1.18 4.08 -18.35
CA GLN A 48 -1.13 3.04 -19.37
C GLN A 48 -2.53 2.52 -19.74
N SER A 49 -3.38 2.30 -18.75
CA SER A 49 -4.73 1.76 -18.99
C SER A 49 -5.70 2.77 -19.57
N ILE A 50 -5.69 4.02 -19.08
CA ILE A 50 -6.74 5.01 -19.36
C ILE A 50 -6.26 6.11 -20.30
N GLN A 51 -5.02 6.62 -20.15
CA GLN A 51 -4.52 7.69 -21.03
C GLN A 51 -4.01 7.15 -22.37
N ARG A 52 -3.29 6.02 -22.35
CA ARG A 52 -2.73 5.40 -23.56
C ARG A 52 -3.64 4.34 -24.19
N LEU A 53 -4.73 3.94 -23.53
CA LEU A 53 -5.65 2.87 -23.94
C LEU A 53 -4.96 1.51 -24.16
N GLU A 54 -3.79 1.32 -23.56
CA GLU A 54 -2.97 0.11 -23.63
C GLU A 54 -3.34 -0.82 -22.47
N ILE A 55 -4.56 -1.38 -22.53
CA ILE A 55 -5.16 -2.15 -21.42
C ILE A 55 -4.31 -3.37 -21.05
N GLY A 56 -3.64 -4.00 -22.02
CA GLY A 56 -2.74 -5.14 -21.78
C GLY A 56 -1.57 -4.78 -20.87
N LEU A 57 -0.87 -3.68 -21.17
CA LEU A 57 0.23 -3.19 -20.35
C LEU A 57 -0.27 -2.64 -19.00
N GLY A 58 -1.40 -1.93 -18.98
CA GLY A 58 -2.01 -1.45 -17.73
C GLY A 58 -2.39 -2.60 -16.77
N SER A 59 -2.89 -3.71 -17.31
CA SER A 59 -3.20 -4.92 -16.56
C SER A 59 -1.93 -5.58 -16.01
N ALA A 60 -0.87 -5.73 -16.82
CA ALA A 60 0.40 -6.29 -16.38
C ALA A 60 1.02 -5.48 -15.23
N ILE A 61 1.00 -4.14 -15.32
CA ILE A 61 1.50 -3.25 -14.25
C ILE A 61 0.66 -3.42 -12.98
N SER A 62 -0.66 -3.54 -13.11
CA SER A 62 -1.56 -3.75 -11.96
C SER A 62 -1.30 -5.08 -11.24
N VAL A 63 -1.03 -6.15 -12.01
CA VAL A 63 -0.66 -7.47 -11.46
C VAL A 63 0.70 -7.39 -10.74
N LEU A 64 1.69 -6.72 -11.32
CA LEU A 64 2.99 -6.52 -10.66
C LEU A 64 2.84 -5.73 -9.36
N LEU A 65 2.05 -4.65 -9.37
CA LEU A 65 1.74 -3.86 -8.18
C LEU A 65 1.07 -4.73 -7.11
N PHE A 66 0.12 -5.58 -7.49
CA PHE A 66 -0.50 -6.53 -6.58
C PHE A 66 0.52 -7.45 -5.91
N LEU A 67 1.43 -8.05 -6.69
CA LEU A 67 2.50 -8.90 -6.16
C LEU A 67 3.43 -8.14 -5.20
N CYS A 68 3.81 -6.89 -5.53
CA CYS A 68 4.60 -6.06 -4.64
C CYS A 68 3.90 -5.80 -3.30
N VAL A 69 2.61 -5.51 -3.32
CA VAL A 69 1.82 -5.29 -2.09
C VAL A 69 1.71 -6.55 -1.25
N VAL A 70 1.49 -7.71 -1.89
CA VAL A 70 1.47 -9.01 -1.19
C VAL A 70 2.83 -9.30 -0.55
N ALA A 71 3.92 -9.06 -1.28
CA ALA A 71 5.27 -9.22 -0.74
C ALA A 71 5.54 -8.28 0.45
N LEU A 72 5.08 -7.03 0.36
CA LEU A 72 5.20 -6.04 1.43
C LEU A 72 4.38 -6.45 2.67
N ALA A 73 3.14 -6.90 2.46
CA ALA A 73 2.29 -7.42 3.53
C ALA A 73 2.94 -8.64 4.22
N PHE A 74 3.45 -9.61 3.44
CA PHE A 74 4.11 -10.79 4.00
C PHE A 74 5.37 -10.42 4.79
N THR A 75 6.18 -9.50 4.26
CA THR A 75 7.37 -8.99 4.94
C THR A 75 7.01 -8.27 6.24
N ALA A 76 5.97 -7.41 6.21
CA ALA A 76 5.49 -6.71 7.40
C ALA A 76 4.98 -7.70 8.46
N ILE A 77 4.17 -8.70 8.09
CA ILE A 77 3.68 -9.72 9.02
C ILE A 77 4.84 -10.47 9.68
N LYS A 78 5.85 -10.87 8.89
CA LYS A 78 7.01 -11.60 9.37
C LYS A 78 7.92 -10.77 10.28
N VAL A 79 8.18 -9.51 9.92
CA VAL A 79 9.03 -8.59 10.69
C VAL A 79 8.38 -8.25 12.03
N PHE A 80 7.08 -7.95 12.00
CA PHE A 80 6.39 -7.47 13.19
C PHE A 80 5.79 -8.59 14.05
N LYS A 81 5.78 -9.86 13.60
CA LYS A 81 5.05 -10.96 14.27
C LYS A 81 3.63 -10.52 14.63
N VAL A 82 2.94 -9.95 13.65
CA VAL A 82 1.64 -9.29 13.86
C VAL A 82 0.63 -10.32 14.32
N ASP A 83 0.28 -10.25 15.61
CA ASP A 83 -0.77 -11.07 16.18
C ASP A 83 -2.12 -10.43 15.84
N LEU A 84 -2.64 -10.78 14.66
CA LEU A 84 -3.94 -10.32 14.16
C LEU A 84 -5.11 -10.81 15.03
N ALA A 85 -4.89 -11.78 15.92
CA ALA A 85 -5.94 -12.34 16.79
C ALA A 85 -6.22 -11.46 18.02
N GLY A 86 -5.24 -10.67 18.48
CA GLY A 86 -5.39 -9.83 19.69
C GLY A 86 -6.26 -8.59 19.51
N ALA A 87 -6.41 -8.06 18.29
CA ALA A 87 -7.12 -6.80 18.04
C ALA A 87 -8.66 -6.92 18.06
N ARG A 88 -9.20 -8.15 18.09
CA ARG A 88 -10.66 -8.41 18.08
C ARG A 88 -11.26 -8.58 19.49
N GLY A 89 -10.45 -8.44 20.55
CA GLY A 89 -10.78 -8.86 21.92
C GLY A 89 -11.08 -7.76 22.94
N GLU A 90 -11.14 -6.48 22.58
CA GLU A 90 -11.37 -5.40 23.55
C GLU A 90 -12.80 -4.87 23.36
N ARG A 91 -13.75 -5.51 24.04
CA ARG A 91 -15.10 -4.97 24.33
C ARG A 91 -15.02 -4.05 25.54
#